data_AF-A0A2V7CL85-F1
#
_entry.id   AF-A0A2V7CL85-F1
#
_cell.length_a   1.000
_cell.length_b   1.000
_cell.length_c   1.000
_cell.angle_alpha   90.00
_cell.angle_beta   90.00
_cell.angle_gamma   90.00
#
_symmetry.space_group_name_H-M   'P 1'
#
loop_
_entity.id
_entity.type
_entity.pdbx_description
1 polymer ?
#
loop_
_entity_poly.entity_id
_entity_poly.type
_entity_poly.pdbx_seq_one_letter_code
_entity_poly.pdbx_strand_id
1 'polypeptide(L)' 'MQCPRCQHEAPPRAKFCPECAAPLPARCAKCESELPASAKFCSQCAAPVGAASDATPRFSSELIGSSITVTRS' A
#
# COMPACT_ATOMS: atom_id res chain seq x y z
N MET A 1 -8.05 17.55 -2.54
CA MET A 1 -7.25 17.91 -3.74
C MET A 1 -8.16 17.81 -4.96
N GLN A 2 -8.00 18.69 -5.95
CA GLN A 2 -8.90 18.71 -7.10
C GLN A 2 -8.36 17.82 -8.22
N CYS A 3 -9.19 16.95 -8.78
CA CYS A 3 -8.77 16.06 -9.87
C CYS A 3 -8.46 16.89 -11.13
N PRO A 4 -7.26 16.76 -11.74
CA PRO A 4 -6.90 17.54 -12.92
C PRO A 4 -7.69 17.13 -14.17
N ARG A 5 -8.34 15.95 -14.17
CA ARG A 5 -9.06 15.42 -15.34
C ARG A 5 -10.56 15.74 -15.35
N CYS A 6 -11.21 15.77 -14.18
CA CYS A 6 -12.65 16.02 -14.08
C CYS A 6 -13.02 17.13 -13.09
N GLN A 7 -12.03 17.76 -12.43
CA GLN A 7 -12.22 18.85 -11.45
C GLN A 7 -13.02 18.49 -10.19
N HIS A 8 -13.36 17.22 -9.99
CA HIS A 8 -14.00 16.75 -8.76
C HIS A 8 -13.04 16.79 -7.56
N GLU A 9 -13.59 17.01 -6.37
CA GLU A 9 -12.83 17.02 -5.12
C GLU A 9 -12.50 15.59 -4.68
N ALA A 10 -11.22 15.27 -4.59
CA ALA A 10 -10.74 13.98 -4.14
C ALA A 10 -10.01 14.08 -2.78
N PRO A 11 -10.09 13.06 -1.93
CA PRO A 11 -9.30 12.99 -0.71
C PRO A 11 -7.79 13.04 -1.01
N PRO A 12 -6.98 13.72 -0.18
CA PRO A 12 -5.53 13.85 -0.41
C PRO A 12 -4.76 12.52 -0.33
N ARG A 13 -5.38 11.45 0.18
CA ARG A 13 -4.81 10.10 0.25
C ARG A 13 -5.38 9.15 -0.81
N ALA A 14 -6.26 9.63 -1.71
CA ALA A 14 -6.85 8.80 -2.75
C ALA A 14 -5.84 8.56 -3.88
N LYS A 15 -5.67 7.29 -4.28
CA LYS A 15 -4.82 6.91 -5.42
C LYS A 15 -5.51 7.21 -6.77
N PHE A 16 -6.84 7.18 -6.78
CA PHE A 16 -7.68 7.40 -7.97
C PHE A 16 -8.82 8.36 -7.63
N CYS A 17 -9.27 9.10 -8.62
CA CYS A 17 -10.45 9.95 -8.49
C CYS A 17 -11.72 9.11 -8.35
N PRO A 18 -12.59 9.36 -7.35
CA PRO A 18 -13.79 8.58 -7.12
C PRO A 18 -14.82 8.70 -8.25
N GLU A 19 -14.83 9.82 -8.99
CA GLU A 19 -15.79 10.05 -10.07
C GLU A 19 -15.32 9.51 -11.42
N CYS A 20 -14.04 9.72 -11.76
CA CYS A 20 -13.56 9.48 -13.12
C CYS A 20 -12.49 8.39 -13.23
N ALA A 21 -12.08 7.80 -12.10
CA ALA A 21 -11.02 6.80 -11.98
C ALA A 21 -9.64 7.25 -12.52
N ALA A 22 -9.43 8.54 -12.81
CA ALA A 22 -8.12 9.05 -13.18
C ALA A 22 -7.14 8.91 -12.00
N PRO A 23 -5.88 8.53 -12.26
CA PRO A 23 -4.87 8.40 -11.22
C PRO A 23 -4.52 9.79 -10.67
N LEU A 24 -4.43 9.92 -9.35
CA LEU A 24 -4.18 11.20 -8.66
C LEU A 24 -2.74 11.27 -8.12
N PRO A 25 -2.08 12.44 -8.18
CA PRO A 25 -0.77 12.61 -7.56
C PRO A 25 -0.87 12.42 -6.04
N ALA A 26 0.10 11.71 -5.47
CA ALA A 26 0.15 11.42 -4.05
C ALA A 26 1.29 12.19 -3.38
N ARG A 27 1.34 12.20 -2.05
CA ARG A 27 2.52 12.66 -1.30
C ARG A 27 3.18 11.50 -0.60
N CYS A 28 4.51 11.54 -0.54
CA CYS A 28 5.28 10.51 0.13
C CYS A 28 4.98 10.55 1.63
N ALA A 29 4.59 9.41 2.22
CA ALA A 29 4.33 9.35 3.66
C ALA A 29 5.60 9.53 4.52
N LYS A 30 6.80 9.40 3.92
CA LYS A 30 8.07 9.48 4.64
C LYS A 30 8.73 10.86 4.56
N CYS A 31 8.67 11.50 3.39
CA CYS A 31 9.36 12.77 3.14
C CYS A 31 8.46 13.87 2.56
N GLU A 32 7.14 13.60 2.45
CA GLU A 32 6.10 14.56 2.02
C GLU A 32 6.24 15.14 0.61
N SER A 33 7.26 14.68 -0.13
CA SER A 33 7.47 14.99 -1.54
C SER A 33 6.29 14.60 -2.41
N GLU A 34 6.02 15.44 -3.41
CA GLU A 34 4.97 15.18 -4.38
C GLU A 34 5.38 14.04 -5.34
N LEU A 35 4.49 13.08 -5.49
CA LEU A 35 4.69 11.86 -6.27
C LEU A 35 3.75 11.86 -7.47
N PRO A 36 4.23 11.53 -8.67
CA PRO A 36 3.36 11.33 -9.80
C PRO A 36 2.45 10.12 -9.53
N ALA A 37 1.26 10.13 -10.11
CA ALA A 37 0.23 9.16 -9.81
C ALA A 37 0.60 7.69 -10.15
N SER A 38 1.57 7.49 -11.05
CA SER A 38 2.12 6.16 -11.40
C SER A 38 3.39 5.76 -10.64
N ALA A 39 3.90 6.58 -9.71
CA ALA A 39 5.09 6.25 -8.94
C ALA A 39 4.85 5.06 -8.01
N LYS A 40 5.66 4.00 -8.17
CA LYS A 40 5.74 2.89 -7.21
C LYS A 40 6.66 3.21 -6.02
N PHE A 41 7.63 4.11 -6.22
CA PHE A 41 8.62 4.50 -5.22
C PHE A 41 8.82 6.02 -5.27
N CYS A 42 9.23 6.59 -4.14
CA CYS A 42 9.59 7.99 -4.05
C CYS A 42 10.94 8.27 -4.72
N SER A 43 10.97 9.24 -5.63
CA SER A 43 12.18 9.69 -6.30
C SER A 43 13.18 10.41 -5.38
N GLN A 44 12.75 10.91 -4.22
CA GLN A 44 13.63 11.59 -3.26
C GLN A 44 14.16 10.66 -2.15
N CYS A 45 13.34 9.74 -1.64
CA CYS A 45 13.71 8.92 -0.49
C CYS A 45 13.65 7.40 -0.73
N ALA A 46 13.32 6.97 -1.95
CA ALA A 46 13.14 5.57 -2.36
C ALA A 46 12.07 4.79 -1.57
N ALA A 47 11.26 5.44 -0.72
CA ALA A 47 10.19 4.77 0.01
C ALA A 47 9.09 4.26 -0.93
N PRO A 48 8.53 3.06 -0.68
CA PRO A 48 7.44 2.51 -1.49
C PRO A 48 6.16 3.33 -1.32
N VAL A 49 5.49 3.61 -2.43
CA VAL A 49 4.25 4.39 -2.49
C VAL A 49 3.08 3.41 -2.54
N GLY A 50 2.30 3.35 -1.45
CA GLY A 50 1.07 2.55 -1.41
C GLY A 50 1.14 1.22 -0.66
N ALA A 51 2.03 1.10 0.34
CA ALA A 51 2.05 -0.02 1.29
C ALA A 51 0.95 0.12 2.38
N ALA A 52 -0.31 0.25 1.96
CA ALA A 52 -1.45 -0.05 2.81
C ALA A 52 -2.26 -1.11 2.05
N SER A 53 -2.35 -2.30 2.64
CA SER A 53 -3.05 -3.49 2.13
C SER A 53 -2.25 -4.41 1.20
N ASP A 54 -1.05 -4.83 1.62
CA ASP A 54 -0.65 -6.25 1.52
C ASP A 54 0.44 -6.53 2.55
N ALA A 55 0.12 -6.24 3.81
CA ALA A 55 0.92 -6.66 4.95
C ALA A 55 0.01 -7.43 5.92
N THR A 56 -0.66 -8.43 5.38
CA THR A 56 -0.74 -9.68 6.11
C THR A 56 -0.03 -10.68 5.23
N PRO A 57 1.27 -10.96 5.43
CA PRO A 57 1.75 -12.27 5.05
C PRO A 57 0.84 -13.24 5.82
N ARG A 58 -0.16 -13.81 5.14
CA ARG A 58 -0.94 -14.95 5.63
C ARG A 58 -0.05 -16.18 5.61
N PHE A 59 1.09 -16.12 6.29
CA PHE A 59 1.68 -17.30 6.90
C PHE A 59 0.92 -17.57 8.21
N SER A 60 -0.39 -17.75 8.09
CA SER A 60 -1.11 -18.69 8.94
C SER A 60 -0.98 -20.03 8.24
N SER A 61 0.17 -20.68 8.42
CA SER A 61 0.26 -22.12 8.22
C SER A 61 1.35 -22.66 9.13
N GLU A 62 0.91 -23.44 10.12
CA GLU A 62 1.66 -24.57 10.68
C GLU A 62 2.76 -24.26 11.70
N LEU A 63 2.35 -23.73 12.85
CA LEU A 63 2.87 -24.21 14.14
C LEU A 63 1.77 -25.01 14.84
N ILE A 64 1.26 -26.03 14.15
CA ILE A 64 0.83 -27.23 14.85
C ILE A 64 2.09 -27.87 15.42
N GLY A 65 2.41 -27.50 16.66
CA GLY A 65 3.34 -28.25 17.49
C GLY A 65 2.79 -29.66 17.67
N SER A 66 3.10 -30.53 16.72
CA SER A 66 2.89 -31.96 16.85
C SER A 66 3.92 -32.46 17.87
N SER A 67 3.53 -32.39 19.14
CA SER A 67 4.12 -33.17 20.23
C SER A 67 3.89 -34.65 19.94
N ILE A 68 4.62 -35.21 18.98
CA ILE A 68 4.70 -36.64 18.77
C ILE A 68 5.76 -37.14 19.74
N THR A 69 5.33 -37.40 20.98
CA THR A 69 6.12 -38.17 21.95
C THR A 69 6.27 -39.58 21.37
N VAL A 70 7.38 -39.86 20.70
CA VAL A 70 7.76 -41.23 20.34
C VAL A 70 8.13 -41.95 21.63
N THR A 71 7.20 -42.73 22.15
CA THR A 71 7.43 -43.72 23.21
C THR A 71 8.48 -44.71 22.72
N ARG A 72 9.71 -44.59 23.22
CA ARG A 72 10.77 -45.58 23.00
C ARG A 72 10.54 -46.75 23.96
N SER A 73 10.53 -47.96 23.40
CA SER A 73 10.36 -49.26 24.06
C SER A 73 11.30 -49.50 25.24
#